data_AF-A0A1B0D1D1-F1
#
_entry.id   AF-A0A1B0D1D1-F1
#
_cell.length_a   1.000
_cell.length_b   1.000
_cell.length_c   1.000
_cell.angle_alpha   90.00
_cell.angle_beta   90.00
_cell.angle_gamma   90.00
#
_symmetry.space_group_name_H-M   'P 1'
#
loop_
_entity.id
_entity.type
_entity.pdbx_description
1 polymer ?
#
loop_
_entity_poly.entity_id
_entity_poly.type
_entity_poly.pdbx_seq_one_letter_code
_entity_poly.pdbx_strand_id
1 'polypeptide(L)'
;MAELLIDPHIRGWVFLPIVVITFLVGIIRHYVSMLISSQKKVELTQIQDSQAMIRARLLRENGKYLTSQAFAMRRHYFNNEETGYFKTQKRPPVSPNSTAMLSDLVKGNFINVLPMVVIGGWINWMFSGFVTTKVPFPLTLRFKPMLQRGVELASLDAAWVSSASWYFLNVFGLRSIYTLVLGENNAADQTQAMQDQMSGAAVSMPQDPKAAFKAEWEALEITEYHFALQNVENELIEPSTLNSPNSIYHQNKEDESASLLILGRSSSVPKFNYEVLVLKRSEKASFMPNGIVFPGGALEDSDSSLEWLNLYRNLGVSDAKIAQLSQISGQRSFIFQKEHSTDLARELALRIGAIRETFEEVGVLIAKNAQQFANESPLADTVTGFDVKEWQKVVHNDHREFIRLCRELNVAPDIFGAYEAANWLTPNTYGRKRFNAVFFLVALSSKPKIETEENEVQSSRWETPDSILSRSKSGEYFLPPPQCYELSRIRHKTDIEDLAGFMRDRQKHGLKLYYPYQYYLSDAVLDVYPGDSLYPKDVSYTEVNHDMYEHKDKTAEEARKLFPKLNRNELLGAHHHVRCNLLINIPPENGHLCPILGDIKAKL
;
A
#
# COMPACT_ATOMS: atom_id res chain seq x y z
N MET A 1 -7.03 32.72 29.29
CA MET A 1 -5.65 32.75 28.76
C MET A 1 -5.33 34.21 28.47
N ALA A 2 -4.32 34.79 29.11
CA ALA A 2 -3.94 36.18 28.82
C ALA A 2 -3.27 36.24 27.44
N GLU A 3 -3.84 37.00 26.51
CA GLU A 3 -3.14 37.38 25.28
C GLU A 3 -2.17 38.51 25.62
N LEU A 4 -0.87 38.27 25.45
CA LEU A 4 0.14 39.31 25.60
C LEU A 4 0.23 40.11 24.31
N LEU A 5 0.24 41.43 24.44
CA LEU A 5 0.63 42.33 23.36
C LEU A 5 2.15 42.42 23.33
N ILE A 6 2.76 41.97 22.23
CA ILE A 6 4.21 42.01 22.01
C ILE A 6 4.56 43.25 21.19
N ASP A 7 5.69 43.89 21.51
CA ASP A 7 6.25 44.99 20.72
C ASP A 7 6.49 44.56 19.26
N PRO A 8 5.89 45.24 18.26
CA PRO A 8 6.12 44.98 16.85
C PRO A 8 7.59 45.00 16.42
N HIS A 9 8.46 45.71 17.13
CA HIS A 9 9.91 45.73 16.86
C HIS A 9 10.56 44.36 17.05
N ILE A 10 10.06 43.52 17.97
CA ILE A 10 10.57 42.14 18.19
C ILE A 10 10.39 41.30 16.92
N ARG A 11 9.29 41.52 16.17
CA ARG A 11 9.05 40.83 14.90
C ARG A 11 10.11 41.17 13.86
N GLY A 12 10.48 42.45 13.75
CA GLY A 12 11.44 42.94 12.75
C GLY A 12 12.90 42.63 13.09
N TRP A 13 13.27 42.74 14.37
CA TRP A 13 14.67 42.70 14.81
C TRP A 13 15.10 41.38 15.44
N VAL A 14 14.16 40.49 15.79
CA VAL A 14 14.49 39.20 16.42
C VAL A 14 13.88 38.03 15.66
N PHE A 15 12.56 38.07 15.40
CA PHE A 15 11.87 36.95 14.76
C PHE A 15 12.38 36.69 13.34
N LEU A 16 12.34 37.70 12.46
CA LEU A 16 12.77 37.57 11.06
C LEU A 16 14.29 37.30 10.93
N PRO A 17 15.18 38.00 11.66
CA PRO A 17 16.62 37.75 11.55
C PRO A 17 17.02 36.33 11.96
N ILE A 18 16.38 35.74 12.97
CA ILE A 18 16.65 34.33 13.36
C ILE A 18 16.32 33.36 12.22
N VAL A 19 15.21 33.58 11.50
CA VAL A 19 14.84 32.75 10.34
C VAL A 19 15.90 32.84 9.24
N VAL A 20 16.30 34.07 8.89
CA VAL A 20 17.29 34.32 7.83
C VAL A 20 18.66 33.75 8.19
N ILE A 21 19.13 33.97 9.42
CA ILE A 21 20.41 33.43 9.91
C ILE A 21 20.40 31.91 9.85
N THR A 22 19.33 31.27 10.33
CA THR A 22 19.22 29.80 10.32
C THR A 22 19.25 29.26 8.89
N PHE A 23 18.51 29.90 7.98
CA PHE A 23 18.48 29.52 6.57
C PHE A 23 19.87 29.62 5.90
N LEU A 24 20.53 30.78 6.02
CA LEU A 24 21.85 31.01 5.40
C LEU A 24 22.94 30.11 5.99
N VAL A 25 22.92 29.87 7.30
CA VAL A 25 23.84 28.94 7.96
C VAL A 25 23.68 27.53 7.41
N GLY A 26 22.44 27.07 7.18
CA GLY A 26 22.18 25.77 6.57
C GLY A 26 22.77 25.65 5.16
N ILE A 27 22.65 26.70 4.34
CA ILE A 27 23.25 26.76 3.00
C ILE A 27 24.78 26.74 3.07
N ILE A 28 25.38 27.59 3.92
CA ILE A 28 26.83 27.63 4.10
C ILE A 28 27.35 26.26 4.52
N ARG A 29 26.66 25.60 5.46
CA ARG A 29 27.04 24.27 5.93
C ARG A 29 27.01 23.24 4.80
N HIS A 30 25.99 23.26 3.95
CA HIS A 30 25.90 22.37 2.80
C HIS A 30 27.14 22.48 1.91
N TYR A 31 27.50 23.71 1.51
CA TYR A 31 28.66 23.94 0.66
C TYR A 31 29.99 23.64 1.36
N VAL A 32 30.13 23.98 2.64
CA VAL A 32 31.32 23.63 3.43
C VAL A 32 31.47 22.11 3.55
N SER A 33 30.38 21.37 3.74
CA SER A 33 30.41 19.91 3.78
C SER A 33 30.83 19.32 2.44
N MET A 34 30.40 19.90 1.31
CA MET A 34 30.86 19.48 -0.01
C MET A 34 32.36 19.74 -0.20
N LEU A 35 32.87 20.87 0.28
CA LEU A 35 34.29 21.24 0.18
C LEU A 35 35.19 20.38 1.07
N ILE A 36 34.70 19.96 2.24
CA ILE A 36 35.45 19.11 3.20
C ILE A 36 35.38 17.64 2.83
N SER A 37 34.35 17.21 2.09
CA SER A 37 34.20 15.81 1.67
C SER A 37 35.33 15.42 0.71
N SER A 38 36.33 14.71 1.23
CA SER A 38 37.39 14.11 0.42
C SER A 38 36.95 12.75 -0.06
N GLN A 39 37.19 12.45 -1.35
CA GLN A 39 37.17 11.06 -1.81
C GLN A 39 38.24 10.28 -1.04
N LYS A 40 37.83 9.24 -0.31
CA LYS A 40 38.77 8.34 0.37
C LYS A 40 39.59 7.60 -0.68
N LYS A 41 40.91 7.51 -0.49
CA LYS A 41 41.74 6.59 -1.27
C LYS A 41 41.34 5.17 -0.86
N VAL A 42 40.53 4.53 -1.69
CA VAL A 42 40.13 3.15 -1.48
C VAL A 42 41.29 2.26 -1.91
N GLU A 43 41.67 1.29 -1.08
CA GLU A 43 42.68 0.30 -1.44
C GLU A 43 42.15 -0.62 -2.55
N LEU A 44 43.00 -0.94 -3.52
CA LEU A 44 42.64 -1.76 -4.68
C LEU A 44 42.12 -3.15 -4.27
N THR A 45 42.67 -3.70 -3.18
CA THR A 45 42.26 -4.96 -2.55
C THR A 45 40.84 -4.90 -2.02
N GLN A 46 40.45 -3.80 -1.37
CA GLN A 46 39.10 -3.61 -0.84
C GLN A 46 38.06 -3.51 -1.97
N ILE A 47 38.40 -2.84 -3.08
CA ILE A 47 37.53 -2.79 -4.27
C ILE A 47 37.38 -4.17 -4.87
N GLN A 48 38.48 -4.91 -5.02
CA GLN A 48 38.47 -6.26 -5.59
C GLN A 48 37.55 -7.19 -4.79
N ASP A 49 37.69 -7.19 -3.47
CA ASP A 49 36.88 -8.01 -2.56
C ASP A 49 35.39 -7.59 -2.60
N SER A 50 35.11 -6.28 -2.64
CA SER A 50 33.75 -5.76 -2.79
C SER A 50 33.11 -6.17 -4.11
N GLN A 51 33.85 -6.12 -5.22
CA GLN A 51 33.35 -6.50 -6.54
C GLN A 51 33.14 -8.01 -6.66
N ALA A 52 34.02 -8.82 -6.04
CA ALA A 52 33.84 -10.27 -5.96
C ALA A 52 32.55 -10.64 -5.20
N MET A 53 32.27 -9.96 -4.09
CA MET A 53 31.02 -10.11 -3.34
C MET A 53 29.79 -9.73 -4.14
N ILE A 54 29.82 -8.58 -4.83
CA ILE A 54 28.72 -8.15 -5.72
C ILE A 54 28.48 -9.19 -6.81
N ARG A 55 29.56 -9.73 -7.40
CA ARG A 55 29.48 -10.75 -8.44
C ARG A 55 28.86 -12.06 -7.93
N ALA A 56 29.20 -12.49 -6.72
CA ALA A 56 28.60 -13.67 -6.10
C ALA A 56 27.11 -13.46 -5.80
N ARG A 57 26.74 -12.28 -5.29
CA ARG A 57 25.33 -11.91 -5.09
C ARG A 57 24.54 -11.93 -6.40
N LEU A 58 25.08 -11.33 -7.47
CA LEU A 58 24.46 -11.34 -8.79
C LEU A 58 24.33 -12.75 -9.36
N LEU A 59 25.32 -13.61 -9.11
CA LEU A 59 25.25 -15.02 -9.50
C LEU A 59 24.13 -15.76 -8.74
N ARG A 60 23.95 -15.48 -7.44
CA ARG A 60 22.87 -16.06 -6.64
C ARG A 60 21.49 -15.59 -7.11
N GLU A 61 21.32 -14.29 -7.36
CA GLU A 61 20.02 -13.70 -7.70
C GLU A 61 19.63 -13.92 -9.16
N ASN A 62 20.59 -13.85 -10.09
CA ASN A 62 20.34 -13.88 -11.54
C ASN A 62 20.99 -15.08 -12.25
N GLY A 63 21.55 -16.04 -11.53
CA GLY A 63 22.20 -17.22 -12.10
C GLY A 63 21.30 -18.13 -12.94
N LYS A 64 19.98 -18.01 -12.78
CA LYS A 64 18.93 -18.75 -13.49
C LYS A 64 18.93 -18.61 -15.02
N TYR A 65 19.55 -17.57 -15.56
CA TYR A 65 19.65 -17.33 -17.01
C TYR A 65 20.90 -17.95 -17.64
N LEU A 66 21.87 -18.38 -16.82
CA LEU A 66 23.04 -19.11 -17.30
C LEU A 66 22.68 -20.56 -17.53
N THR A 67 23.43 -21.27 -18.37
CA THR A 67 23.31 -22.74 -18.47
C THR A 67 23.71 -23.40 -17.15
N SER A 68 23.15 -24.57 -16.86
CA SER A 68 23.42 -25.31 -15.61
C SER A 68 24.92 -25.51 -15.38
N GLN A 69 25.64 -25.87 -16.43
CA GLN A 69 27.10 -26.00 -16.40
C GLN A 69 27.81 -24.68 -16.07
N ALA A 70 27.38 -23.57 -16.68
CA ALA A 70 27.99 -22.27 -16.46
C ALA A 70 27.75 -21.74 -15.03
N PHE A 71 26.57 -21.99 -14.46
CA PHE A 71 26.25 -21.69 -13.07
C PHE A 71 27.08 -22.55 -12.12
N ALA A 72 27.10 -23.87 -12.32
CA ALA A 72 27.85 -24.82 -11.50
C ALA A 72 29.35 -24.49 -11.47
N MET A 73 29.97 -24.18 -12.61
CA MET A 73 31.38 -23.77 -12.66
C MET A 73 31.66 -22.49 -11.86
N ARG A 74 30.75 -21.52 -11.90
CA ARG A 74 30.91 -20.23 -11.19
C ARG A 74 30.65 -20.38 -9.70
N ARG A 75 29.65 -21.16 -9.30
CA ARG A 75 29.43 -21.56 -7.91
C ARG A 75 30.64 -22.30 -7.37
N HIS A 76 31.19 -23.26 -8.12
CA HIS A 76 32.40 -23.98 -7.75
C HIS A 76 33.61 -23.05 -7.57
N TYR A 77 33.80 -22.06 -8.44
CA TYR A 77 34.87 -21.06 -8.29
C TYR A 77 34.78 -20.26 -6.98
N PHE A 78 33.57 -19.95 -6.50
CA PHE A 78 33.39 -19.23 -5.24
C PHE A 78 33.40 -20.15 -4.02
N ASN A 79 32.76 -21.31 -4.11
CA ASN A 79 32.41 -22.15 -2.97
C ASN A 79 33.26 -23.42 -2.78
N ASN A 80 34.14 -23.78 -3.71
CA ASN A 80 35.00 -24.94 -3.54
C ASN A 80 35.83 -24.84 -2.24
N GLU A 81 35.90 -25.93 -1.48
CA GLU A 81 36.52 -25.93 -0.15
C GLU A 81 38.04 -25.72 -0.18
N GLU A 82 38.71 -26.14 -1.24
CA GLU A 82 40.17 -26.07 -1.41
C GLU A 82 40.62 -24.86 -2.25
N THR A 83 39.87 -24.52 -3.29
CA THR A 83 40.25 -23.53 -4.32
C THR A 83 39.31 -22.32 -4.39
N GLY A 84 38.20 -22.34 -3.64
CA GLY A 84 37.17 -21.31 -3.69
C GLY A 84 37.67 -19.93 -3.24
N TYR A 85 37.24 -18.88 -3.93
CA TYR A 85 37.67 -17.51 -3.64
C TYR A 85 37.40 -17.10 -2.17
N PHE A 86 36.24 -17.48 -1.61
CA PHE A 86 35.86 -17.14 -0.23
C PHE A 86 36.62 -17.91 0.86
N LYS A 87 37.26 -19.03 0.51
CA LYS A 87 38.05 -19.86 1.43
C LYS A 87 39.55 -19.58 1.34
N THR A 88 40.04 -19.29 0.13
CA THR A 88 41.48 -19.09 -0.15
C THR A 88 41.98 -17.68 0.21
N GLN A 89 41.14 -16.65 0.07
CA GLN A 89 41.52 -15.26 0.36
C GLN A 89 41.43 -14.95 1.86
N LYS A 90 42.48 -15.27 2.62
CA LYS A 90 42.61 -14.88 4.03
C LYS A 90 43.10 -13.44 4.14
N ARG A 91 42.24 -12.51 4.53
CA ARG A 91 42.61 -11.11 4.82
C ARG A 91 42.95 -10.94 6.30
N PRO A 92 43.93 -10.10 6.66
CA PRO A 92 44.18 -9.75 8.06
C PRO A 92 42.95 -9.04 8.64
N PRO A 93 42.53 -9.36 9.88
CA PRO A 93 41.39 -8.71 10.50
C PRO A 93 41.68 -7.22 10.67
N VAL A 94 40.77 -6.36 10.20
CA VAL A 94 40.85 -4.92 10.42
C VAL A 94 40.55 -4.67 11.90
N SER A 95 41.53 -4.20 12.66
CA SER A 95 41.34 -3.96 14.09
C SER A 95 40.26 -2.88 14.31
N PRO A 96 39.25 -3.11 15.17
CA PRO A 96 38.18 -2.14 15.41
C PRO A 96 38.66 -0.81 16.04
N ASN A 97 39.92 -0.72 16.46
CA ASN A 97 40.56 0.47 17.03
C ASN A 97 41.45 1.24 16.02
N SER A 98 41.15 1.21 14.73
CA SER A 98 41.86 2.12 13.82
C SER A 98 41.52 3.58 14.16
N THR A 99 42.53 4.36 14.54
CA THR A 99 42.40 5.81 14.83
C THR A 99 41.75 6.58 13.67
N ALA A 100 41.87 6.06 12.44
CA ALA A 100 41.20 6.60 11.26
C ALA A 100 39.66 6.49 11.32
N MET A 101 39.10 5.34 11.70
CA MET A 101 37.64 5.19 11.79
C MET A 101 37.01 6.00 12.92
N LEU A 102 37.67 6.06 14.07
CA LEU A 102 37.26 6.95 15.16
C LEU A 102 37.34 8.42 14.74
N SER A 103 38.38 8.81 14.01
CA SER A 103 38.50 10.18 13.51
C SER A 103 37.42 10.55 12.49
N ASP A 104 37.01 9.61 11.62
CA ASP A 104 36.00 9.86 10.59
C ASP A 104 34.59 9.95 11.18
N LEU A 105 34.25 9.09 12.16
CA LEU A 105 32.97 9.15 12.86
C LEU A 105 32.86 10.41 13.73
N VAL A 106 33.95 10.78 14.42
CA VAL A 106 34.02 12.03 15.17
C VAL A 106 33.92 13.24 14.26
N LYS A 107 34.63 13.27 13.12
CA LYS A 107 34.52 14.38 12.14
C LYS A 107 33.09 14.55 11.60
N GLY A 108 32.43 13.46 11.22
CA GLY A 108 31.07 13.50 10.69
C GLY A 108 30.04 14.03 11.71
N ASN A 109 30.06 13.51 12.94
CA ASN A 109 29.14 13.96 13.98
C ASN A 109 29.46 15.38 14.49
N PHE A 110 30.73 15.76 14.54
CA PHE A 110 31.18 17.07 15.00
C PHE A 110 30.79 18.19 14.03
N ILE A 111 30.96 17.99 12.72
CA ILE A 111 30.59 18.97 11.68
C ILE A 111 29.07 19.19 11.68
N ASN A 112 28.28 18.18 12.03
CA ASN A 112 26.83 18.25 12.05
C ASN A 112 26.29 18.96 13.31
N VAL A 113 26.73 18.58 14.51
CA VAL A 113 26.08 19.05 15.75
C VAL A 113 26.66 20.37 16.29
N LEU A 114 27.96 20.61 16.11
CA LEU A 114 28.65 21.74 16.75
C LEU A 114 28.12 23.12 16.29
N PRO A 115 27.95 23.41 14.99
CA PRO A 115 27.51 24.73 14.56
C PRO A 115 26.12 25.09 15.11
N MET A 116 25.24 24.10 15.23
CA MET A 116 23.88 24.27 15.76
C MET A 116 23.89 24.68 17.24
N VAL A 117 24.71 24.01 18.05
CA VAL A 117 24.83 24.30 19.49
C VAL A 117 25.49 25.66 19.72
N VAL A 118 26.53 25.99 18.95
CA VAL A 118 27.24 27.27 19.06
C VAL A 118 26.31 28.44 18.71
N ILE A 119 25.58 28.33 17.59
CA ILE A 119 24.67 29.38 17.14
C ILE A 119 23.46 29.50 18.07
N GLY A 120 22.89 28.36 18.53
CA GLY A 120 21.82 28.38 19.52
C GLY A 120 22.24 29.02 20.84
N GLY A 121 23.48 28.77 21.29
CA GLY A 121 24.07 29.43 22.46
C GLY A 121 24.26 30.94 22.26
N TRP A 122 24.74 31.35 21.08
CA TRP A 122 24.91 32.76 20.72
C TRP A 122 23.57 33.50 20.64
N ILE A 123 22.54 32.91 20.02
CA ILE A 123 21.17 33.46 19.97
C ILE A 123 20.59 33.60 21.37
N ASN A 124 20.76 32.58 22.22
CA ASN A 124 20.30 32.63 23.61
C ASN A 124 21.01 33.71 24.41
N TRP A 125 22.28 34.00 24.14
CA TRP A 125 23.02 35.08 24.79
C TRP A 125 22.57 36.46 24.29
N MET A 126 22.49 36.65 22.97
CA MET A 126 22.18 37.93 22.32
C MET A 126 20.71 38.36 22.48
N PHE A 127 19.77 37.40 22.48
CA PHE A 127 18.33 37.65 22.49
C PHE A 127 17.65 37.03 23.72
N SER A 128 18.20 37.25 24.91
CA SER A 128 17.59 36.82 26.18
C SER A 128 16.75 37.94 26.82
N GLY A 129 15.89 37.57 27.79
CA GLY A 129 15.15 38.53 28.61
C GLY A 129 13.73 38.85 28.14
N PHE A 130 13.28 38.29 27.02
CA PHE A 130 11.94 38.57 26.47
C PHE A 130 11.32 37.37 25.74
N VAL A 131 10.01 37.45 25.51
CA VAL A 131 9.23 36.44 24.78
C VAL A 131 9.22 36.78 23.28
N THR A 132 9.44 35.79 22.43
CA THR A 132 9.56 36.00 20.97
C THR A 132 8.24 35.77 20.24
N THR A 133 7.57 34.64 20.51
CA THR A 133 6.33 34.28 19.83
C THR A 133 5.52 33.26 20.64
N LYS A 134 4.28 33.00 20.22
CA LYS A 134 3.40 31.97 20.78
C LYS A 134 3.23 30.85 19.75
N VAL A 135 3.45 29.60 20.14
CA VAL A 135 3.11 28.46 19.28
C VAL A 135 1.59 28.19 19.32
N PRO A 136 0.96 27.77 18.21
CA PRO A 136 -0.50 27.62 18.10
C PRO A 136 -1.04 26.31 18.71
N PHE A 137 -0.20 25.51 19.36
CA PHE A 137 -0.55 24.23 19.97
C PHE A 137 -0.11 24.19 21.45
N PRO A 138 -0.87 23.49 22.31
CA PRO A 138 -0.56 23.42 23.74
C PRO A 138 0.71 22.58 23.97
N LEU A 139 1.61 23.09 24.80
CA LEU A 139 2.85 22.42 25.21
C LEU A 139 2.77 22.01 26.69
N THR A 140 3.38 20.88 27.04
CA THR A 140 3.37 20.39 28.42
C THR A 140 4.29 21.25 29.30
N LEU A 141 3.87 21.47 30.55
CA LEU A 141 4.59 22.30 31.53
C LEU A 141 6.03 21.83 31.82
N ARG A 142 6.35 20.56 31.58
CA ARG A 142 7.70 20.00 31.80
C ARG A 142 8.76 20.61 30.88
N PHE A 143 8.37 21.09 29.70
CA PHE A 143 9.30 21.73 28.76
C PHE A 143 9.48 23.24 29.03
N LYS A 144 8.70 23.82 29.94
CA LYS A 144 8.71 25.26 30.21
C LYS A 144 10.10 25.84 30.56
N PRO A 145 10.91 25.22 31.44
CA PRO A 145 12.25 25.73 31.76
C PRO A 145 13.20 25.77 30.55
N MET A 146 13.00 24.86 29.59
CA MET A 146 13.79 24.80 28.36
C MET A 146 13.29 25.82 27.33
N LEU A 147 11.97 25.99 27.21
CA LEU A 147 11.33 26.81 26.20
C LEU A 147 11.36 28.32 26.51
N GLN A 148 11.37 28.66 27.80
CA GLN A 148 11.33 30.03 28.30
C GLN A 148 12.65 30.43 28.96
N ARG A 149 13.76 29.88 28.47
CA ARG A 149 15.09 30.21 28.98
C ARG A 149 15.31 31.72 28.87
N GLY A 150 15.59 32.37 30.00
CA GLY A 150 15.77 33.83 30.09
C GLY A 150 14.49 34.64 30.33
N VAL A 151 13.35 34.00 30.64
CA VAL A 151 12.10 34.68 31.04
C VAL A 151 11.68 34.23 32.45
N GLU A 152 11.64 35.17 33.39
CA GLU A 152 11.40 34.88 34.82
C GLU A 152 9.91 34.94 35.22
N LEU A 153 9.02 34.36 34.40
CA LEU A 153 7.57 34.37 34.65
C LEU A 153 7.01 32.96 34.91
N ALA A 154 6.92 32.59 36.19
CA ALA A 154 6.44 31.28 36.62
C ALA A 154 4.97 30.98 36.24
N SER A 155 4.14 32.02 36.05
CA SER A 155 2.72 31.90 35.68
C SER A 155 2.44 31.92 34.17
N LEU A 156 3.45 32.20 33.34
CA LEU A 156 3.28 32.28 31.88
C LEU A 156 2.97 30.91 31.25
N ASP A 157 2.07 30.87 30.27
CA ASP A 157 1.77 29.63 29.53
C ASP A 157 3.01 29.14 28.76
N ALA A 158 3.25 27.81 28.74
CA ALA A 158 4.39 27.18 28.07
C ALA A 158 4.38 27.33 26.53
N ALA A 159 3.24 27.73 25.95
CA ALA A 159 3.12 28.06 24.53
C ALA A 159 3.90 29.32 24.12
N TRP A 160 4.21 30.21 25.07
CA TRP A 160 5.08 31.35 24.82
C TRP A 160 6.54 30.93 24.87
N VAL A 161 7.29 31.21 23.81
CA VAL A 161 8.65 30.69 23.63
C VAL A 161 9.69 31.80 23.52
N SER A 162 10.90 31.50 24.00
CA SER A 162 12.09 32.33 23.88
C SER A 162 12.66 32.34 22.45
N SER A 163 13.61 33.24 22.20
CA SER A 163 14.37 33.31 20.94
C SER A 163 15.14 32.02 20.62
N ALA A 164 15.71 31.37 21.64
CA ALA A 164 16.45 30.12 21.49
C ALA A 164 15.54 28.97 21.03
N SER A 165 14.34 28.89 21.57
CA SER A 165 13.35 27.89 21.16
C SER A 165 12.82 28.16 19.75
N TRP A 166 12.65 29.43 19.38
CA TRP A 166 12.32 29.81 18.02
C TRP A 166 13.41 29.39 17.02
N TYR A 167 14.70 29.55 17.37
CA TYR A 167 15.81 29.05 16.58
C TYR A 167 15.74 27.53 16.36
N PHE A 168 15.59 26.73 17.43
CA PHE A 168 15.50 25.28 17.30
C PHE A 168 14.29 24.84 16.44
N LEU A 169 13.15 25.52 16.58
CA LEU A 169 11.99 25.27 15.73
C LEU A 169 12.30 25.52 14.26
N ASN A 170 13.02 26.60 13.92
CA ASN A 170 13.47 26.86 12.56
C ASN A 170 14.46 25.83 12.05
N VAL A 171 15.40 25.37 12.87
CA VAL A 171 16.36 24.33 12.47
C VAL A 171 15.64 23.05 12.03
N PHE A 172 14.60 22.64 12.76
CA PHE A 172 13.81 21.46 12.39
C PHE A 172 12.80 21.72 11.26
N GLY A 173 12.23 22.93 11.19
CA GLY A 173 11.17 23.30 10.24
C GLY A 173 11.67 23.67 8.84
N LEU A 174 12.91 24.15 8.70
CA LEU A 174 13.47 24.58 7.40
C LEU A 174 13.91 23.41 6.51
N ARG A 175 13.77 22.16 6.96
CA ARG A 175 14.14 20.92 6.25
C ARG A 175 13.60 20.85 4.82
N SER A 176 12.28 20.90 4.67
CA SER A 176 11.62 20.79 3.36
C SER A 176 12.01 21.95 2.44
N ILE A 177 12.35 23.11 3.01
CA ILE A 177 12.79 24.28 2.26
C ILE A 177 14.21 24.05 1.72
N TYR A 178 15.12 23.45 2.51
CA TYR A 178 16.44 23.07 2.02
C TYR A 178 16.35 22.04 0.89
N THR A 179 15.47 21.04 0.99
CA THR A 179 15.25 20.07 -0.10
C THR A 179 14.75 20.72 -1.38
N LEU A 180 13.86 21.71 -1.27
CA LEU A 180 13.34 22.44 -2.43
C LEU A 180 14.40 23.32 -3.10
N VAL A 181 15.31 23.91 -2.33
CA VAL A 181 16.34 24.84 -2.84
C VAL A 181 17.63 24.13 -3.28
N LEU A 182 18.04 23.08 -2.57
CA LEU A 182 19.34 22.39 -2.74
C LEU A 182 19.20 20.96 -3.30
N GLY A 183 17.98 20.43 -3.43
CA GLY A 183 17.71 19.05 -3.88
C GLY A 183 17.78 18.00 -2.76
N GLU A 184 17.52 16.73 -3.11
CA GLU A 184 17.38 15.61 -2.15
C GLU A 184 18.69 15.21 -1.45
N ASN A 185 19.86 15.41 -2.09
CA ASN A 185 21.17 15.05 -1.54
C ASN A 185 21.85 16.22 -0.79
N ASN A 186 21.08 16.98 0.01
CA ASN A 186 21.65 18.09 0.75
C ASN A 186 22.23 17.63 2.10
N ALA A 187 23.51 17.96 2.36
CA ALA A 187 24.13 17.85 3.68
C ALA A 187 23.50 18.79 4.76
N ALA A 188 22.44 19.53 4.40
CA ALA A 188 21.68 20.37 5.31
C ALA A 188 20.62 19.57 6.11
N ASP A 189 20.24 18.36 5.67
CA ASP A 189 19.32 17.47 6.39
C ASP A 189 20.07 16.58 7.40
N GLN A 190 19.74 16.72 8.69
CA GLN A 190 20.36 15.98 9.80
C GLN A 190 19.48 14.84 10.32
N THR A 191 18.23 14.77 9.87
CA THR A 191 17.24 13.86 10.45
C THR A 191 17.58 12.41 10.14
N GLN A 192 18.05 12.13 8.91
CA GLN A 192 18.42 10.79 8.50
C GLN A 192 19.60 10.26 9.31
N ALA A 193 20.68 11.04 9.43
CA ALA A 193 21.83 10.66 10.26
C ALA A 193 21.49 10.48 11.75
N MET A 194 20.63 11.32 12.33
CA MET A 194 20.25 11.24 13.75
C MET A 194 19.25 10.11 14.04
N GLN A 195 18.33 9.84 13.11
CA GLN A 195 17.39 8.72 13.15
C GLN A 195 18.11 7.38 12.93
N ASP A 196 19.10 7.34 12.03
CA ASP A 196 19.99 6.19 11.81
C ASP A 196 20.88 5.90 13.04
N GLN A 197 21.21 6.93 13.82
CA GLN A 197 21.99 6.79 15.05
C GLN A 197 21.14 6.33 16.25
N MET A 198 19.87 6.76 16.34
CA MET A 198 18.93 6.31 17.38
C MET A 198 18.31 4.93 17.10
N SER A 199 18.22 4.51 15.83
CA SER A 199 17.68 3.20 15.43
C SER A 199 18.73 2.08 15.37
N GLY A 200 20.01 2.39 15.63
CA GLY A 200 21.10 1.40 15.61
C GLY A 200 21.42 0.83 14.22
N ALA A 201 20.83 1.35 13.14
CA ALA A 201 20.93 0.82 11.79
C ALA A 201 22.26 1.16 11.09
N ALA A 202 23.05 2.09 11.61
CA ALA A 202 24.31 2.53 10.99
C ALA A 202 25.51 1.55 11.18
N VAL A 203 25.29 0.32 11.64
CA VAL A 203 26.33 -0.73 11.75
C VAL A 203 26.12 -1.81 10.68
N SER A 204 26.11 -1.43 9.41
CA SER A 204 26.01 -2.38 8.28
C SER A 204 27.16 -2.24 7.28
N MET A 205 28.37 -2.02 7.78
CA MET A 205 29.58 -2.40 7.04
C MET A 205 30.18 -3.59 7.78
N PRO A 206 30.37 -4.76 7.13
CA PRO A 206 31.11 -5.85 7.76
C PRO A 206 32.51 -5.36 8.11
N GLN A 207 32.79 -5.20 9.40
CA GLN A 207 34.09 -4.80 9.93
C GLN A 207 35.17 -5.87 9.68
N ASP A 208 34.77 -7.07 9.25
CA ASP A 208 35.67 -8.17 8.91
C ASP A 208 35.29 -8.79 7.54
N PRO A 209 36.16 -8.67 6.52
CA PRO A 209 36.00 -9.35 5.23
C PRO A 209 35.78 -10.86 5.38
N LYS A 210 36.36 -11.48 6.41
CA LYS A 210 36.22 -12.92 6.66
C LYS A 210 34.80 -13.33 7.04
N ALA A 211 34.12 -12.51 7.85
CA ALA A 211 32.73 -12.75 8.22
C ALA A 211 31.80 -12.57 7.00
N ALA A 212 32.06 -11.53 6.20
CA ALA A 212 31.32 -11.28 4.97
C ALA A 212 31.47 -12.41 3.94
N PHE A 213 32.70 -12.88 3.71
CA PHE A 213 32.98 -14.00 2.80
C PHE A 213 32.34 -15.30 3.26
N LYS A 214 32.34 -15.56 4.58
CA LYS A 214 31.68 -16.74 5.14
C LYS A 214 30.15 -16.68 4.93
N ALA A 215 29.53 -15.53 5.19
CA ALA A 215 28.09 -15.37 5.02
C ALA A 215 27.64 -15.55 3.55
N GLU A 216 28.38 -14.99 2.59
CA GLU A 216 28.05 -15.14 1.17
C GLU A 216 28.33 -16.56 0.66
N TRP A 217 29.38 -17.22 1.17
CA TRP A 217 29.66 -18.63 0.88
C TRP A 217 28.48 -19.53 1.31
N GLU A 218 27.98 -19.36 2.54
CA GLU A 218 26.83 -20.12 3.06
C GLU A 218 25.56 -19.82 2.25
N ALA A 219 25.30 -18.56 1.92
CA ALA A 219 24.13 -18.16 1.13
C ALA A 219 24.16 -18.74 -0.30
N LEU A 220 25.33 -18.73 -0.95
CA LEU A 220 25.50 -19.28 -2.30
C LEU A 220 25.41 -20.81 -2.33
N GLU A 221 25.75 -21.49 -1.23
CA GLU A 221 25.72 -22.96 -1.15
C GLU A 221 24.28 -23.50 -1.11
N ILE A 222 23.39 -22.78 -0.43
CA ILE A 222 21.95 -23.13 -0.30
C ILE A 222 21.18 -22.81 -1.59
N THR A 223 21.79 -22.11 -2.55
CA THR A 223 21.09 -21.66 -3.76
C THR A 223 20.88 -22.82 -4.74
N GLU A 224 19.60 -23.10 -5.02
CA GLU A 224 19.19 -24.07 -6.05
C GLU A 224 19.18 -23.43 -7.44
N TYR A 225 19.60 -24.20 -8.46
CA TYR A 225 19.61 -23.74 -9.84
C TYR A 225 18.31 -24.12 -10.54
N HIS A 226 17.60 -23.10 -11.03
CA HIS A 226 16.41 -23.25 -11.86
C HIS A 226 16.65 -22.57 -13.22
N PHE A 227 16.59 -23.32 -14.33
CA PHE A 227 16.85 -22.76 -15.65
C PHE A 227 15.62 -22.03 -16.19
N ALA A 228 15.70 -20.70 -16.27
CA ALA A 228 14.56 -19.88 -16.69
C ALA A 228 14.21 -20.01 -18.19
N LEU A 229 15.11 -20.52 -19.02
CA LEU A 229 14.96 -20.56 -20.49
C LEU A 229 14.56 -21.94 -21.02
N GLN A 230 14.12 -22.87 -20.18
CA GLN A 230 13.88 -24.26 -20.58
C GLN A 230 12.72 -24.43 -21.58
N ASN A 231 11.75 -23.51 -21.61
CA ASN A 231 10.56 -23.58 -22.46
C ASN A 231 10.44 -22.39 -23.43
N VAL A 232 11.52 -21.60 -23.60
CA VAL A 232 11.48 -20.35 -24.37
C VAL A 232 11.15 -20.58 -25.84
N GLU A 233 11.55 -21.72 -26.41
CA GLU A 233 11.25 -22.07 -27.80
C GLU A 233 9.76 -22.31 -28.02
N ASN A 234 9.06 -22.90 -27.03
CA ASN A 234 7.61 -23.11 -27.10
C ASN A 234 6.86 -21.78 -26.92
N GLU A 235 7.31 -20.93 -25.99
CA GLU A 235 6.78 -19.56 -25.81
C GLU A 235 6.96 -18.70 -27.08
N LEU A 236 8.03 -18.93 -27.85
CA LEU A 236 8.33 -18.19 -29.08
C LEU A 236 7.55 -18.71 -30.31
N ILE A 237 7.23 -20.01 -30.36
CA ILE A 237 6.55 -20.64 -31.49
C ILE A 237 5.02 -20.55 -31.37
N GLU A 238 4.48 -20.36 -30.16
CA GLU A 238 3.04 -20.09 -30.00
C GLU A 238 2.63 -18.86 -30.82
N PRO A 239 1.56 -18.96 -31.64
CA PRO A 239 1.11 -17.85 -32.45
C PRO A 239 0.70 -16.71 -31.52
N SER A 240 1.43 -15.60 -31.63
CA SER A 240 1.25 -14.39 -30.85
C SER A 240 -0.14 -13.80 -31.07
N THR A 241 -1.12 -14.22 -30.27
CA THR A 241 -1.97 -13.22 -29.65
C THR A 241 -1.08 -12.41 -28.73
N LEU A 242 -0.86 -11.14 -29.06
CA LEU A 242 -0.12 -10.13 -28.29
C LEU A 242 -0.73 -9.88 -26.89
N ASN A 243 -0.95 -10.92 -26.08
CA ASN A 243 -1.69 -10.87 -24.82
C ASN A 243 -1.23 -11.93 -23.79
N SER A 244 0.01 -12.40 -23.83
CA SER A 244 0.62 -13.09 -22.67
C SER A 244 1.54 -12.11 -21.92
N PRO A 245 1.17 -11.67 -20.69
CA PRO A 245 1.89 -10.63 -19.95
C PRO A 245 3.18 -11.11 -19.26
N ASN A 246 3.56 -12.39 -19.40
CA ASN A 246 4.72 -12.92 -18.70
C ASN A 246 5.95 -12.93 -19.62
N SER A 247 6.51 -11.75 -19.90
CA SER A 247 7.83 -11.61 -20.52
C SER A 247 8.83 -10.96 -19.56
N ILE A 248 9.65 -11.82 -18.95
CA ILE A 248 11.12 -11.69 -18.76
C ILE A 248 11.65 -10.60 -17.78
N TYR A 249 10.85 -9.66 -17.27
CA TYR A 249 11.28 -8.76 -16.18
C TYR A 249 10.47 -8.99 -14.90
N HIS A 250 11.09 -9.61 -13.90
CA HIS A 250 10.57 -9.63 -12.52
C HIS A 250 10.71 -8.26 -11.87
N GLN A 251 9.92 -7.27 -12.30
CA GLN A 251 9.52 -6.12 -11.49
C GLN A 251 8.06 -5.80 -11.81
N ASN A 252 7.20 -5.85 -10.79
CA ASN A 252 5.75 -5.64 -10.79
C ASN A 252 4.89 -6.91 -10.99
N LYS A 253 5.06 -7.94 -10.15
CA LYS A 253 3.99 -8.94 -9.96
C LYS A 253 2.83 -8.22 -9.28
N GLU A 254 1.67 -8.18 -9.93
CA GLU A 254 0.42 -7.69 -9.34
C GLU A 254 -0.08 -8.78 -8.38
N ASP A 255 -0.35 -8.41 -7.13
CA ASP A 255 -0.91 -9.35 -6.16
C ASP A 255 -2.40 -9.55 -6.48
N GLU A 256 -2.80 -10.80 -6.68
CA GLU A 256 -4.21 -11.14 -6.88
C GLU A 256 -4.94 -11.09 -5.55
N SER A 257 -6.10 -10.45 -5.53
CA SER A 257 -6.88 -10.26 -4.30
C SER A 257 -8.37 -10.41 -4.54
N ALA A 258 -9.10 -10.72 -3.48
CA ALA A 258 -10.54 -10.85 -3.54
C ALA A 258 -11.21 -10.24 -2.30
N SER A 259 -12.36 -9.58 -2.50
CA SER A 259 -13.06 -8.85 -1.43
C SER A 259 -14.58 -9.05 -1.48
N LEU A 260 -15.24 -8.97 -0.33
CA LEU A 260 -16.69 -9.15 -0.21
C LEU A 260 -17.43 -7.87 0.17
N LEU A 261 -18.35 -7.44 -0.69
CA LEU A 261 -19.40 -6.48 -0.35
C LEU A 261 -20.52 -7.22 0.38
N ILE A 262 -20.43 -7.25 1.72
CA ILE A 262 -21.38 -7.98 2.55
C ILE A 262 -22.55 -7.08 2.93
N LEU A 263 -23.75 -7.48 2.53
CA LEU A 263 -25.00 -6.83 2.88
C LEU A 263 -25.68 -7.63 3.99
N GLY A 264 -26.14 -6.95 5.03
CA GLY A 264 -26.87 -7.55 6.14
C GLY A 264 -28.24 -6.89 6.25
N ARG A 265 -29.29 -7.71 6.28
CA ARG A 265 -30.68 -7.22 6.43
C ARG A 265 -30.82 -6.37 7.68
N SER A 266 -31.45 -5.21 7.53
CA SER A 266 -31.63 -4.20 8.57
C SER A 266 -33.03 -3.63 8.52
N SER A 267 -33.75 -3.69 9.64
CA SER A 267 -35.12 -3.18 9.77
C SER A 267 -35.17 -1.70 10.18
N SER A 268 -34.01 -1.09 10.45
CA SER A 268 -33.92 0.20 11.15
C SER A 268 -33.85 1.43 10.24
N VAL A 269 -33.80 1.29 8.91
CA VAL A 269 -33.59 2.44 8.00
C VAL A 269 -34.71 2.57 6.96
N PRO A 270 -35.35 3.75 6.81
CA PRO A 270 -36.53 3.90 5.96
C PRO A 270 -36.28 3.78 4.45
N LYS A 271 -35.04 3.93 3.98
CA LYS A 271 -34.71 3.89 2.55
C LYS A 271 -34.13 2.55 2.09
N PHE A 272 -33.33 1.87 2.91
CA PHE A 272 -32.70 0.59 2.57
C PHE A 272 -33.11 -0.46 3.60
N ASN A 273 -33.47 -1.66 3.17
CA ASN A 273 -33.69 -2.78 4.10
C ASN A 273 -32.39 -3.56 4.42
N TYR A 274 -31.24 -2.95 4.13
CA TYR A 274 -29.92 -3.52 4.39
C TYR A 274 -28.89 -2.44 4.74
N GLU A 275 -27.84 -2.90 5.39
CA GLU A 275 -26.60 -2.14 5.64
C GLU A 275 -25.43 -2.93 5.05
N VAL A 276 -24.34 -2.22 4.76
CA VAL A 276 -23.09 -2.77 4.21
C VAL A 276 -22.08 -2.86 5.34
N LEU A 277 -21.38 -3.98 5.46
CA LEU A 277 -20.22 -4.09 6.35
C LEU A 277 -19.03 -3.38 5.72
N VAL A 278 -18.48 -2.41 6.44
CA VAL A 278 -17.24 -1.72 6.07
C VAL A 278 -16.25 -1.71 7.22
N LEU A 279 -14.97 -1.77 6.88
CA LEU A 279 -13.85 -1.82 7.80
C LEU A 279 -13.03 -0.54 7.68
N LYS A 280 -12.58 0.00 8.80
CA LYS A 280 -11.56 1.04 8.82
C LYS A 280 -10.20 0.37 9.02
N ARG A 281 -9.32 0.52 8.02
CA ARG A 281 -7.95 -0.02 8.09
C ARG A 281 -7.14 0.64 9.19
N SER A 282 -6.24 -0.12 9.80
CA SER A 282 -5.25 0.39 10.74
C SER A 282 -4.43 1.55 10.17
N GLU A 283 -4.07 2.50 11.03
CA GLU A 283 -3.15 3.61 10.70
C GLU A 283 -1.76 3.10 10.29
N LYS A 284 -1.40 1.88 10.71
CA LYS A 284 -0.12 1.23 10.40
C LYS A 284 -0.15 0.44 9.10
N ALA A 285 -1.30 0.38 8.40
CA ALA A 285 -1.42 -0.38 7.17
C ALA A 285 -0.45 0.13 6.10
N SER A 286 0.30 -0.79 5.47
CA SER A 286 1.30 -0.46 4.44
C SER A 286 0.70 0.07 3.13
N PHE A 287 -0.61 -0.11 2.93
CA PHE A 287 -1.36 0.38 1.77
C PHE A 287 -2.69 0.96 2.23
N MET A 288 -2.97 2.20 1.80
CA MET A 288 -4.19 2.98 2.10
C MET A 288 -4.59 2.99 3.60
N PRO A 289 -3.71 3.49 4.50
CA PRO A 289 -4.03 3.59 5.92
C PRO A 289 -5.26 4.47 6.17
N ASN A 290 -6.06 4.14 7.18
CA ASN A 290 -7.34 4.79 7.51
C ASN A 290 -8.45 4.67 6.45
N GLY A 291 -8.22 3.97 5.33
CA GLY A 291 -9.24 3.75 4.31
C GLY A 291 -10.43 2.98 4.86
N ILE A 292 -11.62 3.37 4.42
CA ILE A 292 -12.85 2.59 4.62
C ILE A 292 -12.97 1.60 3.46
N VAL A 293 -12.86 0.31 3.77
CA VAL A 293 -12.77 -0.79 2.80
C VAL A 293 -13.78 -1.89 3.09
N PHE A 294 -13.96 -2.79 2.12
CA PHE A 294 -14.66 -4.04 2.31
C PHE A 294 -13.70 -5.11 2.83
N PRO A 295 -14.19 -6.13 3.56
CA PRO A 295 -13.35 -7.26 3.94
C PRO A 295 -12.73 -7.97 2.74
N GLY A 296 -11.47 -8.35 2.85
CA GLY A 296 -10.76 -9.07 1.78
C GLY A 296 -9.26 -8.81 1.71
N GLY A 297 -8.56 -9.67 1.00
CA GLY A 297 -7.10 -9.66 0.94
C GLY A 297 -6.55 -10.47 -0.22
N ALA A 298 -5.27 -10.83 -0.12
CA ALA A 298 -4.55 -11.55 -1.17
C ALA A 298 -5.06 -12.99 -1.28
N LEU A 299 -4.97 -13.59 -2.47
CA LEU A 299 -5.19 -15.03 -2.60
C LEU A 299 -4.01 -15.82 -2.06
N GLU A 300 -4.35 -16.97 -1.47
CA GLU A 300 -3.39 -17.96 -1.00
C GLU A 300 -3.49 -19.25 -1.81
N ASP A 301 -2.41 -20.04 -1.87
CA ASP A 301 -2.36 -21.27 -2.67
C ASP A 301 -3.45 -22.29 -2.25
N SER A 302 -3.85 -22.29 -0.97
CA SER A 302 -4.92 -23.16 -0.48
C SER A 302 -6.29 -22.85 -1.08
N ASP A 303 -6.52 -21.60 -1.50
CA ASP A 303 -7.79 -21.17 -2.08
C ASP A 303 -8.03 -21.88 -3.43
N SER A 304 -6.94 -22.28 -4.09
CA SER A 304 -6.93 -22.99 -5.37
C SER A 304 -6.83 -24.52 -5.24
N SER A 305 -6.91 -25.07 -4.02
CA SER A 305 -6.78 -26.52 -3.81
C SER A 305 -7.93 -27.32 -4.42
N LEU A 306 -7.62 -28.40 -5.14
CA LEU A 306 -8.63 -29.34 -5.66
C LEU A 306 -9.39 -30.08 -4.54
N GLU A 307 -8.87 -30.06 -3.31
CA GLU A 307 -9.56 -30.66 -2.16
C GLU A 307 -10.92 -30.03 -1.88
N TRP A 308 -11.14 -28.77 -2.27
CA TRP A 308 -12.43 -28.10 -2.16
C TRP A 308 -13.52 -28.85 -2.92
N LEU A 309 -13.22 -29.37 -4.11
CA LEU A 309 -14.18 -30.14 -4.92
C LEU A 309 -14.66 -31.39 -4.17
N ASN A 310 -13.77 -32.06 -3.45
CA ASN A 310 -14.14 -33.23 -2.65
C ASN A 310 -15.08 -32.85 -1.50
N LEU A 311 -14.84 -31.71 -0.85
CA LEU A 311 -15.70 -31.22 0.21
C LEU A 311 -17.11 -30.89 -0.30
N TYR A 312 -17.22 -30.20 -1.44
CA TYR A 312 -18.51 -29.90 -2.06
C TYR A 312 -19.27 -31.18 -2.46
N ARG A 313 -18.59 -32.17 -3.05
CA ARG A 313 -19.19 -33.48 -3.39
C ARG A 313 -19.73 -34.21 -2.17
N ASN A 314 -18.98 -34.21 -1.06
CA ASN A 314 -19.41 -34.83 0.19
C ASN A 314 -20.66 -34.15 0.78
N LEU A 315 -20.87 -32.87 0.48
CA LEU A 315 -22.07 -32.11 0.87
C LEU A 315 -23.21 -32.19 -0.16
N GLY A 316 -23.10 -33.06 -1.16
CA GLY A 316 -24.14 -33.30 -2.16
C GLY A 316 -24.19 -32.28 -3.30
N VAL A 317 -23.16 -31.44 -3.46
CA VAL A 317 -23.05 -30.51 -4.59
C VAL A 317 -22.39 -31.24 -5.77
N SER A 318 -23.08 -31.31 -6.91
CA SER A 318 -22.55 -31.97 -8.11
C SER A 318 -21.52 -31.11 -8.84
N ASP A 319 -20.55 -31.75 -9.49
CA ASP A 319 -19.56 -31.07 -10.35
C ASP A 319 -20.23 -30.25 -11.46
N ALA A 320 -21.38 -30.70 -11.96
CA ALA A 320 -22.17 -29.97 -12.95
C ALA A 320 -22.71 -28.64 -12.40
N LYS A 321 -23.18 -28.62 -11.14
CA LYS A 321 -23.65 -27.40 -10.47
C LYS A 321 -22.49 -26.42 -10.24
N ILE A 322 -21.32 -26.94 -9.86
CA ILE A 322 -20.10 -26.13 -9.70
C ILE A 322 -19.67 -25.53 -11.05
N ALA A 323 -19.66 -26.33 -12.11
CA ALA A 323 -19.24 -25.91 -13.45
C ALA A 323 -20.10 -24.77 -14.03
N GLN A 324 -21.35 -24.61 -13.58
CA GLN A 324 -22.21 -23.49 -13.98
C GLN A 324 -21.63 -22.12 -13.59
N LEU A 325 -20.80 -22.05 -12.53
CA LEU A 325 -20.16 -20.79 -12.13
C LEU A 325 -19.18 -20.25 -13.17
N SER A 326 -18.57 -21.14 -13.97
CA SER A 326 -17.66 -20.77 -15.05
C SER A 326 -18.37 -20.59 -16.41
N GLN A 327 -19.69 -20.82 -16.49
CA GLN A 327 -20.47 -20.65 -17.73
C GLN A 327 -20.89 -19.18 -17.93
N ILE A 328 -19.92 -18.35 -18.31
CA ILE A 328 -20.09 -16.90 -18.50
C ILE A 328 -20.01 -16.58 -20.00
N SER A 329 -21.01 -15.87 -20.53
CA SER A 329 -21.10 -15.56 -21.96
C SER A 329 -20.37 -14.29 -22.38
N GLY A 330 -20.15 -13.38 -21.43
CA GLY A 330 -19.52 -12.09 -21.69
C GLY A 330 -18.00 -12.07 -21.45
N GLN A 331 -17.43 -10.86 -21.50
CA GLN A 331 -15.99 -10.65 -21.37
C GLN A 331 -15.48 -11.13 -20.00
N ARG A 332 -14.28 -11.71 -19.99
CA ARG A 332 -13.54 -12.11 -18.78
C ARG A 332 -12.21 -11.39 -18.72
N SER A 333 -11.87 -10.87 -17.54
CA SER A 333 -10.54 -10.37 -17.25
C SER A 333 -9.53 -11.52 -17.08
N PHE A 334 -8.24 -11.20 -17.18
CA PHE A 334 -7.16 -12.17 -17.09
C PHE A 334 -7.03 -12.84 -15.72
N ILE A 335 -7.54 -12.22 -14.63
CA ILE A 335 -7.56 -12.84 -13.29
C ILE A 335 -8.40 -14.13 -13.21
N PHE A 336 -9.30 -14.34 -14.18
CA PHE A 336 -10.14 -15.54 -14.29
C PHE A 336 -9.54 -16.60 -15.21
N GLN A 337 -8.38 -16.35 -15.82
CA GLN A 337 -7.70 -17.33 -16.68
C GLN A 337 -6.93 -18.32 -15.81
N LYS A 338 -7.06 -19.62 -16.12
CA LYS A 338 -6.24 -20.64 -15.48
C LYS A 338 -4.83 -20.63 -16.07
N GLU A 339 -3.83 -20.92 -15.25
CA GLU A 339 -2.47 -21.19 -15.72
C GLU A 339 -2.39 -22.57 -16.39
N HIS A 340 -2.97 -23.59 -15.74
CA HIS A 340 -3.06 -24.93 -16.28
C HIS A 340 -4.52 -25.44 -16.35
N SER A 341 -4.81 -26.28 -17.34
CA SER A 341 -6.17 -26.82 -17.54
C SER A 341 -6.67 -27.66 -16.36
N THR A 342 -5.74 -28.30 -15.64
CA THR A 342 -5.97 -29.14 -14.45
C THR A 342 -6.25 -28.35 -13.17
N ASP A 343 -5.99 -27.05 -13.16
CA ASP A 343 -6.15 -26.23 -11.96
C ASP A 343 -7.63 -26.05 -11.60
N LEU A 344 -7.87 -25.69 -10.34
CA LEU A 344 -9.20 -25.28 -9.92
C LEU A 344 -9.67 -24.08 -10.76
N ALA A 345 -10.96 -24.03 -11.08
CA ALA A 345 -11.54 -22.86 -11.74
C ALA A 345 -11.31 -21.60 -10.89
N ARG A 346 -10.77 -20.55 -11.53
CA ARG A 346 -10.46 -19.29 -10.86
C ARG A 346 -11.70 -18.65 -10.24
N GLU A 347 -12.87 -18.87 -10.83
CA GLU A 347 -14.16 -18.46 -10.26
C GLU A 347 -14.40 -19.01 -8.85
N LEU A 348 -13.92 -20.22 -8.57
CA LEU A 348 -14.04 -20.85 -7.25
C LEU A 348 -12.97 -20.31 -6.31
N ALA A 349 -11.70 -20.34 -6.75
CA ALA A 349 -10.58 -19.93 -5.92
C ALA A 349 -10.73 -18.49 -5.42
N LEU A 350 -11.13 -17.57 -6.31
CA LEU A 350 -11.36 -16.17 -5.95
C LEU A 350 -12.49 -15.99 -4.93
N ARG A 351 -13.58 -16.77 -5.04
CA ARG A 351 -14.69 -16.73 -4.08
C ARG A 351 -14.30 -17.32 -2.73
N ILE A 352 -13.56 -18.43 -2.74
CA ILE A 352 -13.06 -19.09 -1.52
C ILE A 352 -12.11 -18.16 -0.79
N GLY A 353 -11.13 -17.56 -1.50
CA GLY A 353 -10.20 -16.61 -0.90
C GLY A 353 -10.91 -15.39 -0.30
N ALA A 354 -11.90 -14.81 -1.00
CA ALA A 354 -12.68 -13.70 -0.44
C ALA A 354 -13.42 -14.09 0.86
N ILE A 355 -13.96 -15.32 0.92
CA ILE A 355 -14.65 -15.84 2.11
C ILE A 355 -13.65 -16.16 3.24
N ARG A 356 -12.49 -16.73 2.93
CA ARG A 356 -11.40 -17.00 3.88
C ARG A 356 -10.93 -15.70 4.52
N GLU A 357 -10.56 -14.72 3.72
CA GLU A 357 -10.12 -13.39 4.18
C GLU A 357 -11.18 -12.70 5.04
N THR A 358 -12.45 -12.79 4.65
CA THR A 358 -13.56 -12.29 5.47
C THR A 358 -13.63 -12.99 6.83
N PHE A 359 -13.41 -14.30 6.87
CA PHE A 359 -13.37 -15.04 8.13
C PHE A 359 -12.18 -14.57 8.98
N GLU A 360 -10.99 -14.44 8.41
CA GLU A 360 -9.78 -13.99 9.10
C GLU A 360 -9.96 -12.57 9.69
N GLU A 361 -10.40 -11.60 8.89
CA GLU A 361 -10.48 -10.20 9.31
C GLU A 361 -11.64 -9.91 10.29
N VAL A 362 -12.79 -10.56 10.10
CA VAL A 362 -14.04 -10.17 10.82
C VAL A 362 -14.81 -11.32 11.46
N GLY A 363 -14.34 -12.57 11.35
CA GLY A 363 -14.88 -13.73 12.04
C GLY A 363 -16.19 -14.25 11.46
N VAL A 364 -16.57 -13.77 10.28
CA VAL A 364 -17.82 -14.14 9.62
C VAL A 364 -17.57 -15.28 8.65
N LEU A 365 -17.96 -16.50 9.02
CA LEU A 365 -17.86 -17.68 8.16
C LEU A 365 -19.10 -17.79 7.25
N ILE A 366 -18.95 -17.41 5.98
CA ILE A 366 -19.99 -17.53 4.93
C ILE A 366 -19.90 -18.93 4.30
N ALA A 367 -20.71 -19.86 4.79
CA ALA A 367 -20.63 -21.26 4.42
C ALA A 367 -22.00 -21.96 4.56
N LYS A 368 -22.16 -23.06 3.84
CA LYS A 368 -23.37 -23.90 3.83
C LYS A 368 -23.05 -25.36 4.15
N ASN A 369 -23.98 -26.01 4.83
CA ASN A 369 -24.01 -27.47 4.97
C ASN A 369 -24.82 -28.13 3.83
N ALA A 370 -24.89 -29.46 3.83
CA ALA A 370 -25.59 -30.23 2.80
C ALA A 370 -27.09 -29.87 2.66
N GLN A 371 -27.78 -29.60 3.77
CA GLN A 371 -29.21 -29.25 3.75
C GLN A 371 -29.42 -27.86 3.13
N GLN A 372 -28.53 -26.91 3.44
CA GLN A 372 -28.58 -25.56 2.88
C GLN A 372 -28.20 -25.54 1.40
N PHE A 373 -27.25 -26.35 0.95
CA PHE A 373 -26.92 -26.45 -0.49
C PHE A 373 -28.05 -27.05 -1.34
N ALA A 374 -28.94 -27.84 -0.73
CA ALA A 374 -30.12 -28.39 -1.39
C ALA A 374 -31.23 -27.34 -1.60
N ASN A 375 -31.23 -26.26 -0.82
CA ASN A 375 -32.22 -25.19 -0.92
C ASN A 375 -31.64 -23.98 -1.66
N GLU A 376 -32.19 -23.65 -2.83
CA GLU A 376 -31.76 -22.47 -3.57
C GLU A 376 -32.30 -21.19 -2.93
N SER A 377 -31.38 -20.26 -2.64
CA SER A 377 -31.68 -18.95 -2.08
C SER A 377 -30.75 -17.91 -2.71
N PRO A 378 -31.24 -16.69 -3.02
CA PRO A 378 -30.39 -15.57 -3.42
C PRO A 378 -29.56 -15.01 -2.26
N LEU A 379 -29.90 -15.36 -1.02
CA LEU A 379 -29.15 -14.99 0.17
C LEU A 379 -28.18 -16.10 0.57
N ALA A 380 -27.00 -15.70 1.01
CA ALA A 380 -26.01 -16.59 1.59
C ALA A 380 -26.29 -16.87 3.08
N ASP A 381 -25.71 -17.96 3.57
CA ASP A 381 -25.78 -18.38 4.95
C ASP A 381 -24.47 -18.08 5.70
N THR A 382 -24.57 -17.94 7.02
CA THR A 382 -23.40 -17.86 7.91
C THR A 382 -23.45 -18.97 8.94
N VAL A 383 -22.28 -19.50 9.29
CA VAL A 383 -22.14 -20.54 10.30
C VAL A 383 -21.74 -19.87 11.62
N THR A 384 -22.39 -20.27 12.71
CA THR A 384 -22.14 -19.79 14.07
C THR A 384 -22.08 -20.97 15.05
N GLY A 385 -21.75 -20.73 16.32
CA GLY A 385 -21.76 -21.77 17.36
C GLY A 385 -20.46 -22.57 17.50
N PHE A 386 -19.34 -22.04 17.00
CA PHE A 386 -17.99 -22.57 17.20
C PHE A 386 -17.06 -21.48 17.76
N ASP A 387 -15.85 -21.84 18.18
CA ASP A 387 -14.88 -20.87 18.69
C ASP A 387 -14.25 -20.06 17.55
N VAL A 388 -14.94 -18.97 17.18
CA VAL A 388 -14.52 -18.09 16.08
C VAL A 388 -13.12 -17.52 16.33
N LYS A 389 -12.81 -17.11 17.56
CA LYS A 389 -11.53 -16.44 17.86
C LYS A 389 -10.35 -17.39 17.73
N GLU A 390 -10.49 -18.61 18.26
CA GLU A 390 -9.43 -19.61 18.13
C GLU A 390 -9.24 -20.00 16.67
N TRP A 391 -10.33 -20.25 15.93
CA TRP A 391 -10.22 -20.61 14.52
C TRP A 391 -9.71 -19.47 13.63
N GLN A 392 -10.09 -18.22 13.90
CA GLN A 392 -9.49 -17.05 13.22
C GLN A 392 -7.98 -17.05 13.38
N LYS A 393 -7.50 -17.24 14.62
CA LYS A 393 -6.06 -17.31 14.89
C LYS A 393 -5.39 -18.49 14.20
N VAL A 394 -6.02 -19.66 14.18
CA VAL A 394 -5.49 -20.86 13.51
C VAL A 394 -5.37 -20.62 12.00
N VAL A 395 -6.44 -20.13 11.36
CA VAL A 395 -6.49 -19.89 9.91
C VAL A 395 -5.56 -18.74 9.50
N HIS A 396 -5.50 -17.65 10.27
CA HIS A 396 -4.59 -16.54 10.02
C HIS A 396 -3.11 -16.97 10.08
N ASN A 397 -2.76 -17.91 10.98
CA ASN A 397 -1.39 -18.43 11.04
C ASN A 397 -1.06 -19.43 9.93
N ASP A 398 -2.06 -20.16 9.43
CA ASP A 398 -1.92 -21.12 8.34
C ASP A 398 -3.22 -21.19 7.54
N HIS A 399 -3.24 -20.51 6.38
CA HIS A 399 -4.39 -20.42 5.48
C HIS A 399 -4.93 -21.80 5.06
N ARG A 400 -4.10 -22.86 5.08
CA ARG A 400 -4.51 -24.24 4.77
C ARG A 400 -5.46 -24.81 5.81
N GLU A 401 -5.46 -24.30 7.04
CA GLU A 401 -6.39 -24.75 8.08
C GLU A 401 -7.83 -24.32 7.80
N PHE A 402 -8.08 -23.41 6.84
CA PHE A 402 -9.43 -23.00 6.47
C PHE A 402 -10.28 -24.17 5.92
N ILE A 403 -9.68 -25.05 5.11
CA ILE A 403 -10.38 -26.25 4.63
C ILE A 403 -10.65 -27.24 5.75
N ARG A 404 -9.74 -27.31 6.75
CA ARG A 404 -9.90 -28.15 7.93
C ARG A 404 -11.05 -27.63 8.81
N LEU A 405 -11.13 -26.33 9.06
CA LEU A 405 -12.27 -25.69 9.73
C LEU A 405 -13.59 -26.10 9.06
N CYS A 406 -13.66 -25.97 7.73
CA CYS A 406 -14.85 -26.34 6.97
C CYS A 406 -15.20 -27.83 7.12
N ARG A 407 -14.20 -28.73 7.12
CA ARG A 407 -14.40 -30.17 7.38
C ARG A 407 -14.91 -30.45 8.79
N GLU A 408 -14.33 -29.83 9.81
CA GLU A 408 -14.73 -30.04 11.21
C GLU A 408 -16.16 -29.59 11.47
N LEU A 409 -16.58 -28.50 10.82
CA LEU A 409 -17.96 -27.99 10.90
C LEU A 409 -18.92 -28.67 9.91
N ASN A 410 -18.43 -29.56 9.04
CA ASN A 410 -19.18 -30.21 7.97
C ASN A 410 -19.94 -29.22 7.06
N VAL A 411 -19.22 -28.18 6.62
CA VAL A 411 -19.69 -27.11 5.73
C VAL A 411 -18.69 -26.86 4.61
N ALA A 412 -19.08 -26.09 3.60
CA ALA A 412 -18.17 -25.54 2.60
C ALA A 412 -18.50 -24.06 2.34
N PRO A 413 -17.53 -23.23 1.91
CA PRO A 413 -17.76 -21.84 1.56
C PRO A 413 -18.94 -21.67 0.60
N ASP A 414 -19.81 -20.68 0.81
CA ASP A 414 -20.99 -20.47 -0.04
C ASP A 414 -20.64 -19.73 -1.34
N ILE A 415 -19.94 -20.42 -2.24
CA ILE A 415 -19.53 -19.88 -3.55
C ILE A 415 -20.71 -19.53 -4.47
N PHE A 416 -21.91 -20.05 -4.20
CA PHE A 416 -23.10 -19.75 -5.00
C PHE A 416 -23.82 -18.47 -4.53
N GLY A 417 -23.61 -18.07 -3.26
CA GLY A 417 -24.10 -16.83 -2.67
C GLY A 417 -23.15 -15.63 -2.83
N ALA A 418 -21.96 -15.84 -3.41
CA ALA A 418 -20.98 -14.79 -3.71
C ALA A 418 -21.05 -14.40 -5.21
N TYR A 419 -21.75 -13.30 -5.52
CA TYR A 419 -21.98 -12.86 -6.88
C TYR A 419 -20.90 -11.90 -7.38
N GLU A 420 -20.38 -12.12 -8.59
CA GLU A 420 -19.34 -11.28 -9.18
C GLU A 420 -19.80 -9.82 -9.36
N ALA A 421 -19.13 -8.89 -8.67
CA ALA A 421 -19.47 -7.47 -8.65
C ALA A 421 -18.52 -6.62 -9.51
N ALA A 422 -17.21 -6.74 -9.33
CA ALA A 422 -16.28 -5.94 -10.11
C ALA A 422 -14.89 -6.57 -10.17
N ASN A 423 -14.08 -6.12 -11.11
CA ASN A 423 -12.66 -6.41 -11.13
C ASN A 423 -11.89 -5.12 -11.38
N TRP A 424 -11.00 -4.78 -10.45
CA TRP A 424 -10.24 -3.53 -10.43
C TRP A 424 -8.75 -3.82 -10.39
N LEU A 425 -7.98 -3.11 -11.21
CA LEU A 425 -6.52 -3.15 -11.15
C LEU A 425 -5.97 -1.82 -10.65
N THR A 426 -5.07 -1.89 -9.67
CA THR A 426 -4.40 -0.72 -9.10
C THR A 426 -3.53 -0.04 -10.17
N PRO A 427 -3.63 1.29 -10.36
CA PRO A 427 -2.80 2.03 -11.31
C PRO A 427 -1.30 1.85 -11.06
N ASN A 428 -0.51 1.88 -12.12
CA ASN A 428 0.96 1.83 -12.08
C ASN A 428 1.61 3.01 -11.33
N THR A 429 0.86 4.07 -11.01
CA THR A 429 1.31 5.25 -10.28
C THR A 429 1.43 5.03 -8.78
N TYR A 430 0.74 4.04 -8.21
CA TYR A 430 0.76 3.72 -6.78
C TYR A 430 1.95 2.82 -6.40
N GLY A 431 3.17 3.32 -6.61
CA GLY A 431 4.41 2.70 -6.11
C GLY A 431 4.57 1.21 -6.46
N ARG A 432 5.14 0.43 -5.53
CA ARG A 432 5.48 -0.99 -5.74
C ARG A 432 4.36 -1.98 -5.44
N LYS A 433 3.33 -1.60 -4.67
CA LYS A 433 2.23 -2.51 -4.28
C LYS A 433 1.01 -2.27 -5.16
N ARG A 434 0.69 -3.25 -5.99
CA ARG A 434 -0.43 -3.21 -6.93
C ARG A 434 -1.26 -4.46 -6.77
N PHE A 435 -2.58 -4.28 -6.76
CA PHE A 435 -3.52 -5.37 -6.61
C PHE A 435 -4.41 -5.48 -7.84
N ASN A 436 -4.59 -6.70 -8.33
CA ASN A 436 -5.69 -7.07 -9.22
C ASN A 436 -6.79 -7.70 -8.36
N ALA A 437 -7.81 -6.91 -8.06
CA ALA A 437 -8.82 -7.22 -7.05
C ALA A 437 -10.16 -7.60 -7.70
N VAL A 438 -10.74 -8.73 -7.31
CA VAL A 438 -12.11 -9.09 -7.66
C VAL A 438 -13.02 -8.86 -6.46
N PHE A 439 -14.13 -8.18 -6.70
CA PHE A 439 -15.14 -7.91 -5.69
C PHE A 439 -16.34 -8.83 -5.93
N PHE A 440 -16.83 -9.45 -4.87
CA PHE A 440 -18.08 -10.21 -4.87
C PHE A 440 -19.09 -9.55 -3.94
N LEU A 441 -20.37 -9.65 -4.26
CA LEU A 441 -21.47 -9.21 -3.41
C LEU A 441 -22.11 -10.43 -2.74
N VAL A 442 -22.26 -10.35 -1.42
CA VAL A 442 -22.92 -11.36 -0.60
C VAL A 442 -24.06 -10.71 0.15
N ALA A 443 -25.25 -11.30 0.07
CA ALA A 443 -26.43 -10.81 0.77
C ALA A 443 -26.83 -11.78 1.88
N LEU A 444 -26.94 -11.29 3.12
CA LEU A 444 -27.24 -12.07 4.31
C LEU A 444 -28.61 -11.72 4.88
N SER A 445 -29.33 -12.74 5.34
CA SER A 445 -30.66 -12.63 5.95
C SER A 445 -30.66 -11.88 7.29
N SER A 446 -29.49 -11.71 7.91
CA SER A 446 -29.28 -10.94 9.13
C SER A 446 -27.85 -10.39 9.19
N LYS A 447 -27.58 -9.49 10.14
CA LYS A 447 -26.23 -8.98 10.40
C LYS A 447 -25.51 -9.91 11.39
N PRO A 448 -24.49 -10.69 10.96
CA PRO A 448 -23.74 -11.54 11.86
C PRO A 448 -22.97 -10.71 12.89
N LYS A 449 -22.62 -11.34 14.01
CA LYS A 449 -21.71 -10.76 15.00
C LYS A 449 -20.32 -10.65 14.37
N ILE A 450 -19.68 -9.49 14.56
CA ILE A 450 -18.35 -9.21 14.04
C ILE A 450 -17.31 -9.40 15.14
N GLU A 451 -16.24 -10.13 14.83
CA GLU A 451 -15.04 -10.30 15.67
C GLU A 451 -13.83 -9.83 14.84
N THR A 452 -13.42 -8.59 15.05
CA THR A 452 -12.33 -7.97 14.27
C THR A 452 -10.96 -8.44 14.73
N GLU A 453 -10.06 -8.73 13.80
CA GLU A 453 -8.63 -8.87 14.07
C GLU A 453 -8.01 -7.49 14.35
N GLU A 454 -7.38 -7.32 15.52
CA GLU A 454 -7.00 -6.01 16.04
C GLU A 454 -5.76 -5.37 15.37
N ASN A 455 -4.93 -6.16 14.69
CA ASN A 455 -3.72 -5.65 14.04
C ASN A 455 -4.04 -5.01 12.67
N GLU A 456 -4.98 -5.59 11.93
CA GLU A 456 -5.34 -5.17 10.58
C GLU A 456 -6.53 -4.20 10.55
N VAL A 457 -7.55 -4.45 11.39
CA VAL A 457 -8.82 -3.72 11.40
C VAL A 457 -8.91 -2.82 12.64
N GLN A 458 -8.95 -1.50 12.43
CA GLN A 458 -9.13 -0.54 13.53
C GLN A 458 -10.56 -0.56 14.08
N SER A 459 -11.55 -0.68 13.20
CA SER A 459 -12.97 -0.78 13.57
C SER A 459 -13.80 -1.31 12.40
N SER A 460 -14.92 -1.98 12.70
CA SER A 460 -15.92 -2.40 11.71
C SER A 460 -17.26 -1.71 11.97
N ARG A 461 -18.05 -1.48 10.91
CA ARG A 461 -19.36 -0.83 11.00
C ARG A 461 -20.33 -1.42 9.99
N TRP A 462 -21.59 -1.54 10.40
CA TRP A 462 -22.72 -1.70 9.50
C TRP A 462 -23.32 -0.33 9.24
N GLU A 463 -23.30 0.11 7.99
CA GLU A 463 -23.87 1.40 7.58
C GLU A 463 -24.57 1.31 6.23
N THR A 464 -25.56 2.16 5.97
CA THR A 464 -26.20 2.19 4.65
C THR A 464 -25.27 2.80 3.59
N PRO A 465 -25.44 2.44 2.30
CA PRO A 465 -24.65 3.04 1.21
C PRO A 465 -24.72 4.57 1.22
N ASP A 466 -25.90 5.15 1.49
CA ASP A 466 -26.10 6.60 1.58
C ASP A 466 -25.28 7.24 2.71
N SER A 467 -25.24 6.61 3.89
CA SER A 467 -24.44 7.11 5.03
C SER A 467 -22.96 7.15 4.67
N ILE A 468 -22.42 6.04 4.16
CA ILE A 468 -21.00 5.88 3.85
C ILE A 468 -20.57 6.90 2.79
N LEU A 469 -21.34 7.04 1.70
CA LEU A 469 -21.07 8.00 0.63
C LEU A 469 -21.18 9.46 1.12
N SER A 470 -22.15 9.77 1.99
CA SER A 470 -22.32 11.12 2.55
C SER A 470 -21.16 11.52 3.46
N ARG A 471 -20.69 10.58 4.31
CA ARG A 471 -19.51 10.79 5.16
C ARG A 471 -18.24 10.99 4.33
N SER A 472 -18.08 10.22 3.26
CA SER A 472 -16.99 10.44 2.30
C SER A 472 -17.06 11.83 1.65
N LYS A 473 -18.24 12.24 1.18
CA LYS A 473 -18.46 13.58 0.61
C LYS A 473 -18.14 14.71 1.59
N SER A 474 -18.40 14.51 2.88
CA SER A 474 -18.05 15.48 3.93
C SER A 474 -16.56 15.51 4.29
N GLY A 475 -15.78 14.51 3.85
CA GLY A 475 -14.37 14.34 4.19
C GLY A 475 -14.12 13.59 5.50
N GLU A 476 -15.17 13.04 6.13
CA GLU A 476 -15.03 12.21 7.34
C GLU A 476 -14.43 10.83 7.01
N TYR A 477 -14.84 10.24 5.89
CA TYR A 477 -14.34 8.94 5.42
C TYR A 477 -13.44 9.12 4.20
N PHE A 478 -12.29 8.47 4.22
CA PHE A 478 -11.52 8.22 3.01
C PHE A 478 -12.00 6.91 2.38
N LEU A 479 -12.72 7.00 1.25
CA LEU A 479 -13.06 5.84 0.43
C LEU A 479 -12.08 5.75 -0.74
N PRO A 480 -11.33 4.65 -0.89
CA PRO A 480 -10.56 4.46 -2.11
C PRO A 480 -11.49 4.33 -3.34
N PRO A 481 -10.97 4.57 -4.56
CA PRO A 481 -11.82 4.69 -5.76
C PRO A 481 -12.74 3.49 -6.02
N PRO A 482 -12.30 2.22 -5.93
CA PRO A 482 -13.19 1.07 -6.11
C PRO A 482 -14.36 1.06 -5.12
N GLN A 483 -14.11 1.36 -3.86
CA GLN A 483 -15.13 1.37 -2.80
C GLN A 483 -16.16 2.47 -3.03
N CYS A 484 -15.71 3.68 -3.38
CA CYS A 484 -16.61 4.78 -3.73
C CYS A 484 -17.49 4.43 -4.94
N TYR A 485 -16.90 3.83 -5.97
CA TYR A 485 -17.57 3.48 -7.22
C TYR A 485 -18.61 2.37 -7.03
N GLU A 486 -18.24 1.26 -6.37
CA GLU A 486 -19.15 0.13 -6.16
C GLU A 486 -20.26 0.44 -5.14
N LEU A 487 -19.99 1.20 -4.07
CA LEU A 487 -21.04 1.70 -3.16
C LEU A 487 -22.06 2.56 -3.89
N SER A 488 -21.58 3.41 -4.81
CA SER A 488 -22.43 4.29 -5.61
C SER A 488 -23.33 3.52 -6.58
N ARG A 489 -22.93 2.32 -7.03
CA ARG A 489 -23.74 1.44 -7.87
C ARG A 489 -24.88 0.78 -7.10
N ILE A 490 -24.56 0.14 -5.97
CA ILE A 490 -25.55 -0.62 -5.19
C ILE A 490 -26.62 0.28 -4.58
N ARG A 491 -26.33 1.57 -4.40
CA ARG A 491 -27.25 2.62 -3.97
C ARG A 491 -28.58 2.67 -4.75
N HIS A 492 -28.60 2.21 -6.01
CA HIS A 492 -29.81 2.17 -6.84
C HIS A 492 -30.90 1.22 -6.33
N LYS A 493 -30.50 0.15 -5.63
CA LYS A 493 -31.38 -0.92 -5.20
C LYS A 493 -31.51 -0.86 -3.69
N THR A 494 -32.72 -0.57 -3.23
CA THR A 494 -33.03 -0.39 -1.80
C THR A 494 -33.41 -1.68 -1.09
N ASP A 495 -33.74 -2.72 -1.85
CA ASP A 495 -34.13 -4.04 -1.37
C ASP A 495 -32.98 -5.04 -1.60
N ILE A 496 -32.62 -5.77 -0.56
CA ILE A 496 -31.49 -6.71 -0.55
C ILE A 496 -31.72 -7.91 -1.47
N GLU A 497 -32.94 -8.47 -1.53
CA GLU A 497 -33.27 -9.58 -2.43
C GLU A 497 -33.29 -9.15 -3.89
N ASP A 498 -33.84 -7.98 -4.21
CA ASP A 498 -33.80 -7.40 -5.56
C ASP A 498 -32.35 -7.17 -6.01
N LEU A 499 -31.49 -6.64 -5.14
CA LEU A 499 -30.07 -6.45 -5.44
C LEU A 499 -29.34 -7.79 -5.63
N ALA A 500 -29.55 -8.76 -4.74
CA ALA A 500 -28.93 -10.09 -4.84
C ALA A 500 -29.40 -10.83 -6.11
N GLY A 501 -30.70 -10.80 -6.41
CA GLY A 501 -31.28 -11.37 -7.62
C GLY A 501 -30.72 -10.71 -8.88
N PHE A 502 -30.61 -9.38 -8.89
CA PHE A 502 -29.97 -8.65 -9.98
C PHE A 502 -28.52 -9.10 -10.19
N MET A 503 -27.71 -9.18 -9.13
CA MET A 503 -26.30 -9.58 -9.24
C MET A 503 -26.13 -11.02 -9.72
N ARG A 504 -26.97 -11.94 -9.23
CA ARG A 504 -27.01 -13.35 -9.67
C ARG A 504 -27.22 -13.49 -11.18
N ASP A 505 -28.09 -12.66 -11.75
CA ASP A 505 -28.38 -12.68 -13.18
C ASP A 505 -27.35 -11.88 -13.99
N ARG A 506 -26.87 -10.76 -13.45
CA ARG A 506 -25.89 -9.89 -14.11
C ARG A 506 -24.55 -10.58 -14.32
N GLN A 507 -24.04 -11.34 -13.35
CA GLN A 507 -22.71 -11.98 -13.44
C GLN A 507 -22.52 -12.83 -14.73
N LYS A 508 -23.61 -13.37 -15.30
CA LYS A 508 -23.60 -14.14 -16.56
C LYS A 508 -23.08 -13.33 -17.75
N HIS A 509 -23.18 -12.00 -17.72
CA HIS A 509 -22.67 -11.07 -18.72
C HIS A 509 -21.16 -10.77 -18.57
N GLY A 510 -20.48 -11.37 -17.61
CA GLY A 510 -19.04 -11.24 -17.41
C GLY A 510 -18.59 -9.93 -16.75
N LEU A 511 -17.28 -9.84 -16.56
CA LEU A 511 -16.58 -8.74 -15.90
C LEU A 511 -15.46 -8.22 -16.79
N LYS A 512 -15.53 -6.93 -17.10
CA LYS A 512 -14.40 -6.19 -17.66
C LYS A 512 -13.53 -5.66 -16.53
N LEU A 513 -12.22 -5.60 -16.78
CA LEU A 513 -11.28 -4.97 -15.87
C LEU A 513 -11.47 -3.45 -15.85
N TYR A 514 -11.62 -2.90 -14.65
CA TYR A 514 -11.59 -1.46 -14.39
C TYR A 514 -10.17 -1.07 -13.96
N TYR A 515 -9.45 -0.44 -14.89
CA TYR A 515 -8.12 0.11 -14.63
C TYR A 515 -8.23 1.65 -14.62
N PRO A 516 -7.94 2.33 -13.50
CA PRO A 516 -7.91 3.79 -13.48
C PRO A 516 -6.71 4.30 -14.28
N TYR A 517 -6.98 5.04 -15.35
CA TYR A 517 -5.94 5.75 -16.09
C TYR A 517 -5.83 7.18 -15.53
N GLN A 518 -4.64 7.58 -15.09
CA GLN A 518 -4.48 8.82 -14.33
C GLN A 518 -4.02 10.01 -15.16
N TYR A 519 -4.68 11.16 -14.97
CA TYR A 519 -4.23 12.46 -15.48
C TYR A 519 -4.13 13.48 -14.35
N TYR A 520 -3.02 14.22 -14.30
CA TYR A 520 -2.82 15.32 -13.36
C TYR A 520 -3.31 16.61 -14.02
N LEU A 521 -4.25 17.28 -13.37
CA LEU A 521 -4.74 18.61 -13.72
C LEU A 521 -4.16 19.67 -12.79
N SER A 522 -4.46 20.94 -13.06
CA SER A 522 -4.00 22.06 -12.24
C SER A 522 -4.64 22.09 -10.84
N ASP A 523 -5.83 21.52 -10.68
CA ASP A 523 -6.64 21.55 -9.45
C ASP A 523 -7.15 20.17 -8.98
N ALA A 524 -6.84 19.10 -9.72
CA ALA A 524 -7.35 17.75 -9.46
C ALA A 524 -6.42 16.65 -9.99
N VAL A 525 -6.58 15.43 -9.48
CA VAL A 525 -6.13 14.20 -10.16
C VAL A 525 -7.37 13.50 -10.74
N LEU A 526 -7.35 13.18 -12.02
CA LEU A 526 -8.41 12.41 -12.67
C LEU A 526 -8.03 10.93 -12.72
N ASP A 527 -8.90 10.08 -12.19
CA ASP A 527 -8.92 8.65 -12.46
C ASP A 527 -9.99 8.40 -13.53
N VAL A 528 -9.59 8.20 -14.80
CA VAL A 528 -10.53 7.92 -15.89
C VAL A 528 -10.70 6.42 -16.12
N TYR A 529 -11.92 5.99 -16.44
CA TYR A 529 -12.32 4.59 -16.56
C TYR A 529 -12.79 4.27 -17.99
N PRO A 530 -12.90 2.98 -18.36
CA PRO A 530 -13.33 2.58 -19.70
C PRO A 530 -14.60 3.29 -20.18
N GLY A 531 -14.57 3.78 -21.42
CA GLY A 531 -15.67 4.51 -22.06
C GLY A 531 -15.63 6.04 -21.88
N ASP A 532 -14.77 6.54 -20.99
CA ASP A 532 -14.50 7.97 -20.87
C ASP A 532 -13.80 8.53 -22.13
N SER A 533 -14.07 9.80 -22.47
CA SER A 533 -13.42 10.51 -23.58
C SER A 533 -11.88 10.54 -23.50
N LEU A 534 -11.32 10.52 -22.29
CA LEU A 534 -9.88 10.51 -22.03
C LEU A 534 -9.32 9.09 -21.85
N TYR A 535 -10.15 8.05 -21.86
CA TYR A 535 -9.66 6.70 -21.70
C TYR A 535 -8.97 6.23 -23.00
N PRO A 536 -7.69 5.82 -22.96
CA PRO A 536 -6.98 5.42 -24.17
C PRO A 536 -7.56 4.13 -24.75
N LYS A 537 -7.43 3.98 -26.07
CA LYS A 537 -7.92 2.79 -26.79
C LYS A 537 -7.07 1.56 -26.46
N ASP A 538 -5.76 1.76 -26.37
CA ASP A 538 -4.77 0.73 -26.06
C ASP A 538 -4.14 1.07 -24.71
N VAL A 539 -4.44 0.26 -23.69
CA VAL A 539 -3.99 0.48 -22.32
C VAL A 539 -2.85 -0.50 -22.01
N SER A 540 -1.70 0.02 -21.60
CA SER A 540 -0.67 -0.80 -20.95
C SER A 540 -0.96 -0.91 -19.46
N TYR A 541 -1.04 -2.14 -18.94
CA TYR A 541 -1.29 -2.40 -17.52
C TYR A 541 0.01 -2.45 -16.70
N THR A 542 1.17 -2.49 -17.35
CA THR A 542 2.47 -2.75 -16.72
C THR A 542 3.41 -1.55 -16.78
N GLU A 543 3.38 -0.78 -17.87
CA GLU A 543 4.25 0.38 -18.07
C GLU A 543 3.63 1.65 -17.51
N VAL A 544 4.46 2.56 -16.96
CA VAL A 544 3.98 3.86 -16.46
C VAL A 544 3.51 4.72 -17.63
N ASN A 545 2.33 5.32 -17.49
CA ASN A 545 1.73 6.18 -18.50
C ASN A 545 2.59 7.43 -18.72
N HIS A 546 3.04 7.69 -19.94
CA HIS A 546 3.90 8.86 -20.23
C HIS A 546 3.13 10.17 -20.43
N ASP A 547 1.83 10.08 -20.68
CA ASP A 547 0.90 11.18 -21.00
C ASP A 547 0.16 11.75 -19.78
N MET A 548 0.44 11.26 -18.56
CA MET A 548 -0.28 11.66 -17.34
C MET A 548 -0.31 13.19 -17.09
N TYR A 549 0.66 13.93 -17.65
CA TYR A 549 0.79 15.38 -17.49
C TYR A 549 0.33 16.19 -18.71
N GLU A 550 -0.27 15.56 -19.72
CA GLU A 550 -0.71 16.22 -20.97
C GLU A 550 -1.72 17.36 -20.71
N HIS A 551 -2.48 17.28 -19.61
CA HIS A 551 -3.54 18.23 -19.27
C HIS A 551 -3.30 19.00 -17.97
N LYS A 552 -2.03 19.06 -17.51
CA LYS A 552 -1.66 19.72 -16.23
C LYS A 552 -1.99 21.21 -16.16
N ASP A 553 -2.17 21.86 -17.31
CA ASP A 553 -2.52 23.27 -17.47
C ASP A 553 -4.03 23.53 -17.37
N LYS A 554 -4.85 22.48 -17.39
CA LYS A 554 -6.32 22.57 -17.40
C LYS A 554 -6.87 22.38 -16.00
N THR A 555 -8.01 23.00 -15.73
CA THR A 555 -8.84 22.71 -14.54
C THR A 555 -9.77 21.53 -14.80
N ALA A 556 -10.30 20.90 -13.74
CA ALA A 556 -11.31 19.86 -13.86
C ALA A 556 -12.55 20.35 -14.62
N GLU A 557 -12.98 21.61 -14.42
CA GLU A 557 -14.12 22.18 -15.13
C GLU A 557 -13.86 22.32 -16.65
N GLU A 558 -12.67 22.77 -17.04
CA GLU A 558 -12.27 22.85 -18.45
C GLU A 558 -12.17 21.46 -19.08
N ALA A 559 -11.61 20.49 -18.36
CA ALA A 559 -11.53 19.11 -18.81
C ALA A 559 -12.92 18.51 -19.08
N ARG A 560 -13.93 18.78 -18.25
CA ARG A 560 -15.31 18.33 -18.50
C ARG A 560 -15.90 18.92 -19.78
N LYS A 561 -15.59 20.18 -20.11
CA LYS A 561 -16.09 20.84 -21.33
C LYS A 561 -15.42 20.27 -22.60
N LEU A 562 -14.13 19.96 -22.52
CA LEU A 562 -13.36 19.41 -23.63
C LEU A 562 -13.66 17.93 -23.89
N PHE A 563 -13.93 17.18 -22.82
CA PHE A 563 -14.08 15.73 -22.86
C PHE A 563 -15.46 15.32 -22.32
N PRO A 564 -16.52 15.39 -23.15
CA PRO A 564 -17.90 15.33 -22.69
C PRO A 564 -18.40 13.93 -22.30
N LYS A 565 -17.73 12.84 -22.72
CA LYS A 565 -18.06 11.50 -22.23
C LYS A 565 -17.30 11.24 -20.93
N LEU A 566 -18.06 11.08 -19.84
CA LEU A 566 -17.55 10.99 -18.49
C LEU A 566 -17.79 9.57 -17.96
N ASN A 567 -16.72 8.95 -17.50
CA ASN A 567 -16.68 7.82 -16.58
C ASN A 567 -15.37 7.95 -15.79
N ARG A 568 -15.35 8.84 -14.80
CA ARG A 568 -14.12 9.22 -14.10
C ARG A 568 -14.38 9.66 -12.68
N ASN A 569 -13.37 9.50 -11.83
CA ASN A 569 -13.31 10.13 -10.52
C ASN A 569 -12.38 11.35 -10.57
N GLU A 570 -12.85 12.47 -10.02
CA GLU A 570 -12.02 13.65 -9.83
C GLU A 570 -11.64 13.74 -8.35
N LEU A 571 -10.36 13.57 -8.08
CA LEU A 571 -9.78 13.62 -6.74
C LEU A 571 -9.35 15.06 -6.45
N LEU A 572 -10.16 15.76 -5.65
CA LEU A 572 -10.00 17.18 -5.34
C LEU A 572 -9.37 17.38 -3.95
N GLY A 573 -8.38 18.25 -3.84
CA GLY A 573 -7.77 18.64 -2.56
C GLY A 573 -6.44 17.94 -2.22
N ALA A 574 -5.86 18.28 -1.05
CA ALA A 574 -4.60 17.71 -0.57
C ALA A 574 -4.75 16.25 -0.11
N HIS A 575 -3.66 15.47 -0.12
CA HIS A 575 -3.64 14.01 0.15
C HIS A 575 -4.39 13.53 1.41
N HIS A 576 -4.60 14.38 2.41
CA HIS A 576 -5.28 14.06 3.68
C HIS A 576 -6.78 14.43 3.70
N HIS A 577 -7.28 15.14 2.68
CA HIS A 577 -8.67 15.57 2.52
C HIS A 577 -9.13 15.43 1.06
N VAL A 578 -8.76 14.31 0.42
CA VAL A 578 -9.14 14.05 -0.97
C VAL A 578 -10.65 13.82 -1.03
N ARG A 579 -11.36 14.74 -1.68
CA ARG A 579 -12.78 14.57 -2.02
C ARG A 579 -12.89 13.87 -3.36
N CYS A 580 -13.60 12.76 -3.38
CA CYS A 580 -13.87 12.02 -4.59
C CYS A 580 -15.17 12.54 -5.23
N ASN A 581 -15.07 13.08 -6.44
CA ASN A 581 -16.22 13.48 -7.25
C ASN A 581 -16.37 12.52 -8.44
N LEU A 582 -17.27 11.53 -8.28
CA LEU A 582 -17.55 10.52 -9.30
C LEU A 582 -18.52 11.05 -10.35
N LEU A 583 -18.08 11.08 -11.61
CA LEU A 583 -18.86 11.55 -12.75
C LEU A 583 -19.01 10.45 -13.79
N ILE A 584 -20.27 10.11 -14.10
CA ILE A 584 -20.61 9.19 -15.18
C ILE A 584 -21.81 9.72 -15.98
N ASN A 585 -21.72 9.70 -17.30
CA ASN A 585 -22.83 10.03 -18.19
C ASN A 585 -22.96 9.07 -19.39
N ILE A 586 -22.26 7.94 -19.32
CA ILE A 586 -22.35 6.85 -20.29
C ILE A 586 -23.12 5.67 -19.70
N PRO A 587 -23.77 4.83 -20.52
CA PRO A 587 -24.39 3.61 -20.04
C PRO A 587 -23.33 2.67 -19.45
N PRO A 588 -23.69 1.89 -18.41
CA PRO A 588 -22.77 0.96 -17.79
C PRO A 588 -22.56 -0.27 -18.68
N GLU A 589 -21.35 -0.80 -18.70
CA GLU A 589 -21.03 -2.01 -19.45
C GLU A 589 -21.55 -3.28 -18.75
N ASN A 590 -21.64 -4.39 -19.49
CA ASN A 590 -22.05 -5.71 -19.02
C ASN A 590 -23.41 -5.76 -18.29
N GLY A 591 -24.33 -4.85 -18.63
CA GLY A 591 -25.66 -4.78 -18.02
C GLY A 591 -25.64 -4.41 -16.53
N HIS A 592 -24.58 -3.74 -16.06
CA HIS A 592 -24.47 -3.34 -14.66
C HIS A 592 -25.27 -2.06 -14.32
N LEU A 593 -25.14 -1.56 -13.10
CA LEU A 593 -25.75 -0.32 -12.63
C LEU A 593 -24.77 0.84 -12.83
N CYS A 594 -25.28 2.02 -13.16
CA CYS A 594 -24.48 3.24 -13.13
C CYS A 594 -24.15 3.63 -11.69
N PRO A 595 -22.96 4.15 -11.38
CA PRO A 595 -22.73 4.88 -10.14
C PRO A 595 -23.54 6.19 -10.08
N ILE A 596 -24.05 6.60 -8.91
CA ILE A 596 -24.74 7.89 -8.72
C ILE A 596 -23.98 8.81 -7.76
N LEU A 597 -23.59 10.01 -8.22
CA LEU A 597 -23.28 11.15 -7.34
C LEU A 597 -23.57 12.51 -8.02
N GLY A 598 -24.53 13.27 -7.46
CA GLY A 598 -24.86 14.66 -7.86
C GLY A 598 -25.92 14.81 -8.95
N ASP A 599 -26.59 15.98 -9.02
CA ASP A 599 -27.73 16.33 -9.89
C ASP A 599 -27.42 16.36 -11.41
N ILE A 600 -26.73 15.36 -11.93
CA ILE A 600 -26.72 15.07 -13.36
C ILE A 600 -27.56 13.81 -13.49
N LYS A 601 -28.89 14.01 -13.50
CA LYS A 601 -29.77 13.05 -14.16
C LYS A 601 -29.29 12.97 -15.60
N ALA A 602 -28.49 11.95 -15.92
CA ALA A 602 -28.46 11.47 -17.28
C ALA A 602 -29.92 11.20 -17.64
N LYS A 603 -30.48 12.03 -18.52
CA LYS A 603 -31.69 11.65 -19.25
C LYS A 603 -31.26 10.46 -20.11
N LEU A 604 -31.30 9.27 -19.53
CA LEU A 604 -31.31 8.01 -20.25
C LEU A 604 -32.76 7.66 -20.54
#